data_AF-A0A7S2DY25-F1
#
_entry.id   AF-A0A7S2DY25-F1
#
_cell.length_a   1.000
_cell.length_b   1.000
_cell.length_c   1.000
_cell.angle_alpha   90.00
_cell.angle_beta   90.00
_cell.angle_gamma   90.00
#
_symmetry.space_group_name_H-M   'P 1'
#
loop_
_entity.id
_entity.type
_entity.pdbx_description
1 polymer ?
#
loop_
_entity_poly.entity_id
_entity_poly.type
_entity_poly.pdbx_seq_one_letter_code
_entity_poly.pdbx_strand_id
1 'polypeptide(L)'
;MSTPPVIDFSPFMVEDGAVVGRPMTKAQEAVVRELDAVNRSSGFAYLQNIGISSEDLQEWFLASRELFALREEEKMGELQRATATTNVGYVPMGQENLNASRPAELKESFKVRCPSTDNLGGCPRSFVAAARALWAKAGAAMGRYALACALALGVEPDFLTRHLQAMDQVRLSFLHYPPCAYDPGAAEGGGPIRIGEHTDFGLFTLLFLDGTAEGLEVKKVAGGEVGGAAGGG
;
A
#
# COMPACT_ATOMS: atom_id res chain seq x y z
N MET A 1 17.92 8.19 -14.14
CA MET A 1 16.94 8.07 -13.05
C MET A 1 16.84 6.58 -12.69
N SER A 2 17.12 6.14 -11.46
CA SER A 2 17.20 4.71 -11.10
C SER A 2 15.91 4.26 -10.44
N THR A 3 15.26 3.28 -11.05
CA THR A 3 14.10 2.58 -10.50
C THR A 3 14.42 2.04 -9.10
N PRO A 4 13.49 2.12 -8.13
CA PRO A 4 13.62 1.39 -6.87
C PRO A 4 14.00 -0.07 -7.11
N PRO A 5 14.83 -0.67 -6.25
CA PRO A 5 15.25 -2.05 -6.41
C PRO A 5 14.07 -3.02 -6.33
N VAL A 6 14.22 -4.17 -6.97
CA VAL A 6 13.23 -5.24 -6.99
C VAL A 6 13.74 -6.39 -6.14
N ILE A 7 13.03 -6.73 -5.07
CA ILE A 7 13.40 -7.82 -4.16
C ILE A 7 12.50 -9.03 -4.45
N ASP A 8 13.11 -10.16 -4.80
CA ASP A 8 12.41 -11.44 -5.02
C ASP A 8 12.22 -12.20 -3.71
N PHE A 9 10.96 -12.35 -3.28
CA PHE A 9 10.59 -13.04 -2.05
C PHE A 9 10.39 -14.55 -2.20
N SER A 10 10.66 -15.14 -3.38
CA SER A 10 10.56 -16.60 -3.59
C SER A 10 11.23 -17.44 -2.48
N PRO A 11 12.42 -17.09 -1.94
CA PRO A 11 13.04 -17.84 -0.85
C PRO A 11 12.25 -17.85 0.48
N PHE A 12 11.32 -16.92 0.67
CA PHE A 12 10.43 -16.83 1.82
C PHE A 12 9.05 -17.43 1.56
N MET A 13 8.82 -18.00 0.37
CA MET A 13 7.56 -18.66 0.00
C MET A 13 7.53 -20.15 0.36
N VAL A 14 8.66 -20.74 0.75
CA VAL A 14 8.80 -22.14 1.15
C VAL A 14 8.82 -22.30 2.66
N GLU A 15 8.42 -23.47 3.17
CA GLU A 15 8.40 -23.78 4.61
C GLU A 15 9.79 -24.08 5.22
N ASP A 16 10.87 -24.01 4.42
CA ASP A 16 12.22 -24.28 4.90
C ASP A 16 12.99 -22.99 5.28
N GLY A 17 13.98 -23.13 6.15
CA GLY A 17 14.84 -22.02 6.56
C GLY A 17 14.29 -21.22 7.73
N ALA A 18 14.08 -19.90 7.58
CA ALA A 18 13.68 -18.92 8.60
C ALA A 18 12.31 -19.18 9.30
N VAL A 19 12.14 -20.38 9.82
CA VAL A 19 11.01 -20.87 10.59
C VAL A 19 11.54 -21.23 11.98
N VAL A 20 10.69 -21.15 13.00
CA VAL A 20 11.08 -21.41 14.39
C VAL A 20 11.89 -22.71 14.49
N GLY A 21 13.12 -22.60 14.99
CA GLY A 21 14.02 -23.74 15.19
C GLY A 21 14.91 -24.12 14.00
N ARG A 22 14.93 -23.35 12.91
CA ARG A 22 15.82 -23.57 11.76
C ARG A 22 16.56 -22.29 11.34
N PRO A 23 17.85 -22.37 10.96
CA PRO A 23 18.60 -21.23 10.46
C PRO A 23 18.13 -20.83 9.05
N MET A 24 18.40 -19.59 8.65
CA MET A 24 18.13 -19.11 7.29
C MET A 24 18.86 -19.94 6.24
N THR A 25 18.23 -20.13 5.08
CA THR A 25 18.95 -20.62 3.90
C THR A 25 19.85 -19.51 3.33
N LYS A 26 20.87 -19.86 2.55
CA LYS A 26 21.71 -18.87 1.84
C LYS A 26 20.89 -17.93 0.94
N ALA A 27 19.79 -18.42 0.38
CA ALA A 27 18.89 -17.61 -0.44
C ALA A 27 18.10 -16.60 0.41
N GLN A 28 17.60 -17.01 1.59
CA GLN A 28 16.96 -16.10 2.53
C GLN A 28 17.93 -15.06 3.09
N GLU A 29 19.18 -15.44 3.40
CA GLU A 29 20.22 -14.49 3.81
C GLU A 29 20.49 -13.43 2.75
N ALA A 30 20.45 -13.78 1.45
CA ALA A 30 20.64 -12.82 0.37
C ALA A 30 19.50 -11.79 0.32
N VAL A 31 18.25 -12.25 0.40
CA VAL A 31 17.06 -11.38 0.47
C VAL A 31 17.12 -10.46 1.69
N VAL A 32 17.50 -10.98 2.86
CA VAL A 32 17.64 -10.21 4.10
C VAL A 32 18.70 -9.11 3.97
N ARG A 33 19.85 -9.40 3.35
CA ARG A 33 20.90 -8.39 3.10
C ARG A 33 20.44 -7.30 2.14
N GLU A 34 19.74 -7.67 1.07
CA GLU A 34 19.20 -6.71 0.12
C GLU A 34 18.16 -5.80 0.79
N LEU A 35 17.26 -6.39 1.57
CA LEU A 35 16.24 -5.67 2.32
C LEU A 35 16.83 -4.69 3.34
N ASP A 36 17.86 -5.08 4.10
CA ASP A 36 18.57 -4.16 5.02
C ASP A 36 19.17 -2.97 4.27
N ALA A 37 19.81 -3.22 3.12
CA ALA A 37 20.41 -2.17 2.30
C ALA A 37 19.36 -1.18 1.77
N VAL A 38 18.21 -1.66 1.31
CA VAL A 38 17.08 -0.82 0.88
C VAL A 38 16.54 0.01 2.03
N ASN A 39 16.25 -0.61 3.16
CA ASN A 39 15.65 0.07 4.32
C ASN A 39 16.59 1.14 4.91
N ARG A 40 17.91 0.98 4.79
CA ARG A 40 18.90 1.98 5.21
C ARG A 40 19.14 3.12 4.21
N SER A 41 18.70 2.94 2.96
CA SER A 41 18.94 3.90 1.87
C SER A 41 17.65 4.61 1.45
N SER A 42 16.86 3.98 0.59
CA SER A 42 15.64 4.58 0.03
C SER A 42 14.40 4.34 0.89
N GLY A 43 14.37 3.27 1.68
CA GLY A 43 13.16 2.81 2.37
C GLY A 43 12.05 2.35 1.43
N PHE A 44 12.35 2.15 0.14
CA PHE A 44 11.37 1.85 -0.90
C PHE A 44 11.93 0.81 -1.88
N ALA A 45 11.15 -0.24 -2.13
CA ALA A 45 11.45 -1.29 -3.09
C ALA A 45 10.17 -1.84 -3.73
N TYR A 46 10.32 -2.41 -4.93
CA TYR A 46 9.34 -3.30 -5.51
C TYR A 46 9.53 -4.71 -4.97
N LEU A 47 8.44 -5.41 -4.69
CA LEU A 47 8.49 -6.80 -4.24
C LEU A 47 7.93 -7.73 -5.31
N GLN A 48 8.61 -8.84 -5.56
CA GLN A 48 8.15 -9.90 -6.45
C GLN A 48 7.93 -11.21 -5.69
N ASN A 49 7.06 -12.07 -6.23
CA ASN A 49 6.79 -13.40 -5.70
C ASN A 49 6.35 -13.41 -4.23
N ILE A 50 5.51 -12.44 -3.84
CA ILE A 50 4.97 -12.30 -2.47
C ILE A 50 3.68 -13.11 -2.21
N GLY A 51 3.26 -13.93 -3.18
CA GLY A 51 2.02 -14.72 -3.09
C GLY A 51 0.75 -13.96 -3.48
N ILE A 52 0.88 -12.90 -4.28
CA ILE A 52 -0.21 -12.13 -4.90
C ILE A 52 0.02 -12.20 -6.41
N SER A 53 -0.95 -12.73 -7.16
CA SER A 53 -0.84 -12.87 -8.62
C SER A 53 -1.37 -11.64 -9.37
N SER A 54 -1.13 -11.58 -10.68
CA SER A 54 -1.72 -10.56 -11.56
C SER A 54 -3.24 -10.62 -11.58
N GLU A 55 -3.81 -11.83 -11.53
CA GLU A 55 -5.25 -12.06 -11.53
C GLU A 55 -5.88 -11.55 -10.23
N ASP A 56 -5.21 -11.77 -9.10
CA ASP A 56 -5.64 -11.20 -7.81
C ASP A 56 -5.74 -9.67 -7.88
N LEU A 57 -4.69 -9.01 -8.38
CA LEU A 57 -4.67 -7.56 -8.53
C LEU A 57 -5.78 -7.07 -9.46
N GLN A 58 -5.94 -7.73 -10.61
CA GLN A 58 -6.98 -7.38 -11.58
C GLN A 58 -8.38 -7.48 -10.95
N GLU A 59 -8.67 -8.58 -10.23
CA GLU A 59 -9.95 -8.76 -9.56
C GLU A 59 -10.20 -7.70 -8.49
N TRP A 60 -9.19 -7.37 -7.68
CA TRP A 60 -9.33 -6.36 -6.62
C TRP A 60 -9.53 -4.95 -7.17
N PHE A 61 -8.80 -4.59 -8.23
CA PHE A 61 -9.00 -3.29 -8.89
C PHE A 61 -10.34 -3.21 -9.60
N LEU A 62 -10.79 -4.28 -10.27
CA LEU A 62 -12.14 -4.32 -10.87
C LEU A 62 -13.22 -4.13 -9.80
N ALA A 63 -13.12 -4.82 -8.67
CA ALA A 63 -14.06 -4.69 -7.56
C ALA A 63 -14.02 -3.29 -6.92
N SER A 64 -12.83 -2.69 -6.80
CA SER A 64 -12.67 -1.30 -6.35
C SER A 64 -13.31 -0.30 -7.31
N ARG A 65 -13.17 -0.52 -8.63
CA ARG A 65 -13.81 0.32 -9.66
C ARG A 65 -15.33 0.22 -9.61
N GLU A 66 -15.87 -0.98 -9.39
CA GLU A 66 -17.32 -1.18 -9.21
C GLU A 66 -17.85 -0.40 -7.99
N LEU A 67 -17.11 -0.41 -6.87
CA LEU A 67 -17.47 0.38 -5.69
C LEU A 67 -17.51 1.89 -6.00
N PHE A 68 -16.47 2.43 -6.64
CA PHE A 68 -16.40 3.88 -6.89
C PHE A 68 -17.32 4.34 -8.03
N ALA A 69 -17.78 3.43 -8.88
CA ALA A 69 -18.78 3.66 -9.92
C ALA A 69 -20.22 3.74 -9.39
N LEU A 70 -20.48 3.43 -8.12
CA LEU A 70 -21.76 3.67 -7.47
C LEU A 70 -22.16 5.15 -7.54
N ARG A 71 -23.46 5.43 -7.49
CA ARG A 71 -23.95 6.81 -7.51
C ARG A 71 -23.48 7.55 -6.27
N GLU A 72 -23.28 8.85 -6.41
CA GLU A 72 -22.78 9.67 -5.31
C GLU A 72 -23.70 9.60 -4.09
N GLU A 73 -25.02 9.54 -4.28
CA GLU A 73 -25.97 9.41 -3.16
C GLU A 73 -25.82 8.08 -2.41
N GLU A 74 -25.45 7.00 -3.10
CA GLU A 74 -25.22 5.69 -2.49
C GLU A 74 -23.93 5.70 -1.67
N LYS A 75 -22.86 6.31 -2.22
CA LYS A 75 -21.56 6.47 -1.54
C LYS A 75 -21.64 7.39 -0.32
N MET A 76 -22.34 8.52 -0.45
CA MET A 76 -22.51 9.52 0.62
C MET A 76 -23.54 9.11 1.67
N GLY A 77 -24.47 8.21 1.34
CA GLY A 77 -25.48 7.70 2.25
C GLY A 77 -24.99 6.53 3.09
N GLU A 78 -25.26 5.32 2.64
CA GLU A 78 -25.03 4.11 3.45
C GLU A 78 -23.55 3.80 3.68
N LEU A 79 -22.67 4.24 2.76
CA LEU A 79 -21.26 3.87 2.74
C LEU A 79 -20.35 4.85 3.50
N GLN A 80 -20.76 6.11 3.65
CA GLN A 80 -20.01 7.12 4.39
C GLN A 80 -20.16 6.89 5.90
N ARG A 81 -19.35 5.96 6.42
CA ARG A 81 -19.34 5.54 7.84
C ARG A 81 -18.15 6.10 8.63
N ALA A 82 -17.41 7.04 8.02
CA ALA A 82 -16.22 7.62 8.60
C ALA A 82 -16.57 8.52 9.78
N THR A 83 -16.50 7.96 10.99
CA THR A 83 -16.42 8.76 12.23
C THR A 83 -14.96 9.00 12.58
N ALA A 84 -14.66 10.04 13.38
CA ALA A 84 -13.31 10.29 13.88
C ALA A 84 -12.72 9.07 14.64
N THR A 85 -13.57 8.21 15.20
CA THR A 85 -13.18 7.02 15.98
C THR A 85 -12.93 5.80 15.11
N THR A 86 -13.73 5.60 14.07
CA THR A 86 -13.64 4.40 13.21
C THR A 86 -12.75 4.63 11.99
N ASN A 87 -12.89 5.77 11.32
CA ASN A 87 -12.20 6.09 10.06
C ASN A 87 -12.29 4.92 9.04
N VAL A 88 -13.46 4.26 9.00
CA VAL A 88 -13.84 3.14 8.12
C VAL A 88 -15.01 3.60 7.26
N GLY A 89 -15.06 3.15 6.01
CA GLY A 89 -16.08 3.51 5.03
C GLY A 89 -15.59 4.51 4.00
N TYR A 90 -16.55 5.04 3.23
CA TYR A 90 -16.31 5.98 2.15
C TYR A 90 -15.90 7.36 2.68
N VAL A 91 -14.92 7.97 2.02
CA VAL A 91 -14.49 9.36 2.23
C VAL A 91 -14.53 10.09 0.89
N PRO A 92 -15.36 11.14 0.76
CA PRO A 92 -15.50 11.87 -0.49
C PRO A 92 -14.29 12.75 -0.79
N MET A 93 -14.23 13.20 -2.05
CA MET A 93 -13.18 14.08 -2.53
C MET A 93 -13.05 15.36 -1.69
N GLY A 94 -11.81 15.77 -1.48
CA GLY A 94 -11.47 16.99 -0.75
C GLY A 94 -11.74 16.97 0.76
N GLN A 95 -12.20 15.85 1.34
CA GLN A 95 -12.32 15.72 2.80
C GLN A 95 -11.06 15.25 3.50
N GLU A 96 -10.13 14.62 2.79
CA GLU A 96 -8.79 14.34 3.31
C GLU A 96 -7.81 15.35 2.74
N ASN A 97 -7.05 15.98 3.63
CA ASN A 97 -5.92 16.80 3.25
C ASN A 97 -4.74 16.44 4.15
N LEU A 98 -3.87 15.55 3.68
CA LEU A 98 -2.68 15.11 4.43
C LEU A 98 -1.64 16.23 4.53
N ASN A 99 -1.75 17.26 3.68
CA ASN A 99 -0.92 18.45 3.72
C ASN A 99 -1.76 19.72 3.68
N ALA A 100 -2.09 20.25 4.86
CA ALA A 100 -2.92 21.45 5.03
C ALA A 100 -2.40 22.72 4.31
N SER A 101 -1.14 22.73 3.84
CA SER A 101 -0.56 23.83 3.05
C SER A 101 -0.80 23.72 1.54
N ARG A 102 -1.49 22.67 1.07
CA ARG A 102 -1.78 22.39 -0.34
C ARG A 102 -3.28 22.39 -0.64
N PRO A 103 -3.68 22.58 -1.92
CA PRO A 103 -5.06 22.40 -2.36
C PRO A 103 -5.61 21.02 -1.96
N ALA A 104 -6.94 20.94 -1.83
CA ALA A 104 -7.62 19.71 -1.46
C ALA A 104 -7.30 18.56 -2.44
N GLU A 105 -7.09 17.36 -1.90
CA GLU A 105 -6.71 16.19 -2.69
C GLU A 105 -7.85 15.75 -3.62
N LEU A 106 -7.54 15.58 -4.90
CA LEU A 106 -8.48 15.06 -5.89
C LEU A 106 -8.52 13.53 -5.86
N LYS A 107 -8.97 13.00 -4.72
CA LYS A 107 -9.15 11.55 -4.52
C LYS A 107 -10.39 11.29 -3.68
N GLU A 108 -11.10 10.22 -4.00
CA GLU A 108 -12.04 9.60 -3.07
C GLU A 108 -11.40 8.32 -2.50
N SER A 109 -11.76 7.96 -1.27
CA SER A 109 -11.21 6.76 -0.62
C SER A 109 -12.29 5.90 0.02
N PHE A 110 -11.99 4.62 0.18
CA PHE A 110 -12.78 3.71 1.02
C PHE A 110 -11.84 2.95 1.94
N LYS A 111 -12.06 3.09 3.24
CA LYS A 111 -11.17 2.51 4.26
C LYS A 111 -11.81 1.30 4.90
N VAL A 112 -11.04 0.23 5.02
CA VAL A 112 -11.43 -1.00 5.73
C VAL A 112 -10.36 -1.29 6.79
N ARG A 113 -10.75 -1.35 8.05
CA ARG A 113 -9.89 -1.74 9.15
C ARG A 113 -9.79 -3.26 9.26
N CYS A 114 -10.91 -3.97 9.21
CA CYS A 114 -10.92 -5.43 9.24
C CYS A 114 -12.16 -5.95 8.51
N PRO A 115 -12.02 -6.58 7.32
CA PRO A 115 -13.17 -7.01 6.52
C PRO A 115 -14.08 -8.07 7.16
N SER A 116 -13.65 -8.67 8.28
CA SER A 116 -14.44 -9.65 9.04
C SER A 116 -15.33 -9.03 10.11
N THR A 117 -14.99 -7.84 10.61
CA THR A 117 -15.72 -7.14 11.68
C THR A 117 -16.34 -5.84 11.22
N ASP A 118 -15.79 -5.21 10.18
CA ASP A 118 -16.32 -3.97 9.63
C ASP A 118 -17.69 -4.20 9.00
N ASN A 119 -18.59 -3.22 9.19
CA ASN A 119 -19.83 -3.19 8.44
C ASN A 119 -19.54 -2.78 6.99
N LEU A 120 -19.60 -3.73 6.07
CA LEU A 120 -19.49 -3.53 4.62
C LEU A 120 -20.85 -3.63 3.92
N GLY A 121 -21.96 -3.53 4.64
CA GLY A 121 -23.30 -3.49 4.06
C GLY A 121 -23.46 -2.32 3.08
N GLY A 122 -24.16 -2.53 1.98
CA GLY A 122 -24.30 -1.56 0.87
C GLY A 122 -23.17 -1.60 -0.16
N CYS A 123 -22.02 -2.22 0.17
CA CYS A 123 -20.94 -2.41 -0.81
C CYS A 123 -21.31 -3.52 -1.82
N PRO A 124 -20.78 -3.46 -3.06
CA PRO A 124 -20.89 -4.56 -4.00
C PRO A 124 -20.32 -5.86 -3.41
N ARG A 125 -20.95 -7.00 -3.72
CA ARG A 125 -20.50 -8.32 -3.24
C ARG A 125 -19.07 -8.64 -3.68
N SER A 126 -18.71 -8.24 -4.89
CA SER A 126 -17.36 -8.33 -5.45
C SER A 126 -16.34 -7.59 -4.58
N PHE A 127 -16.66 -6.35 -4.16
CA PHE A 127 -15.82 -5.55 -3.29
C PHE A 127 -15.61 -6.21 -1.92
N VAL A 128 -16.66 -6.74 -1.30
CA VAL A 128 -16.55 -7.44 -0.02
C VAL A 128 -15.64 -8.68 -0.13
N ALA A 129 -15.78 -9.45 -1.22
CA ALA A 129 -14.92 -10.61 -1.49
C ALA A 129 -13.47 -10.20 -1.72
N ALA A 130 -13.25 -9.17 -2.56
CA ALA A 130 -11.93 -8.63 -2.85
C ALA A 130 -11.23 -8.10 -1.60
N ALA A 131 -11.91 -7.32 -0.76
CA ALA A 131 -11.34 -6.78 0.49
C ALA A 131 -10.90 -7.91 1.45
N ARG A 132 -11.66 -9.00 1.55
CA ARG A 132 -11.30 -10.18 2.36
C ARG A 132 -10.11 -10.93 1.78
N ALA A 133 -10.08 -11.14 0.47
CA ALA A 133 -8.97 -11.80 -0.21
C ALA A 133 -7.68 -10.99 -0.11
N LEU A 134 -7.76 -9.68 -0.38
CA LEU A 134 -6.65 -8.73 -0.24
C LEU A 134 -6.13 -8.73 1.19
N TRP A 135 -7.00 -8.63 2.20
CA TRP A 135 -6.61 -8.68 3.61
C TRP A 135 -5.79 -9.94 3.94
N ALA A 136 -6.29 -11.12 3.53
CA ALA A 136 -5.62 -12.38 3.80
C ALA A 136 -4.26 -12.49 3.09
N LYS A 137 -4.21 -12.18 1.79
CA LYS A 137 -2.99 -12.31 1.00
C LYS A 137 -1.95 -11.24 1.33
N ALA A 138 -2.35 -9.97 1.46
CA ALA A 138 -1.46 -8.90 1.85
C ALA A 138 -0.97 -9.06 3.31
N GLY A 139 -1.82 -9.56 4.21
CA GLY A 139 -1.42 -9.89 5.58
C GLY A 139 -0.34 -10.98 5.61
N ALA A 140 -0.48 -12.04 4.80
CA ALA A 140 0.54 -13.08 4.68
C ALA A 140 1.84 -12.55 4.07
N ALA A 141 1.76 -11.75 3.00
CA ALA A 141 2.92 -11.09 2.39
C ALA A 141 3.64 -10.17 3.39
N MET A 142 2.89 -9.37 4.13
CA MET A 142 3.40 -8.47 5.17
C MET A 142 4.06 -9.25 6.31
N GLY A 143 3.49 -10.40 6.70
CA GLY A 143 4.11 -11.29 7.70
C GLY A 143 5.49 -11.77 7.27
N ARG A 144 5.66 -12.19 6.01
CA ARG A 144 6.97 -12.58 5.46
C ARG A 144 7.94 -11.41 5.39
N TYR A 145 7.45 -10.24 4.98
CA TYR A 145 8.26 -9.01 4.95
C TYR A 145 8.74 -8.62 6.35
N ALA A 146 7.84 -8.64 7.34
CA ALA A 146 8.15 -8.36 8.74
C ALA A 146 9.16 -9.37 9.31
N LEU A 147 9.03 -10.65 8.98
CA LEU A 147 10.02 -11.67 9.34
C LEU A 147 11.40 -11.33 8.74
N ALA A 148 11.49 -11.03 7.44
CA ALA A 148 12.74 -10.68 6.79
C ALA A 148 13.39 -9.42 7.41
N CYS A 149 12.58 -8.40 7.76
CA CYS A 149 13.04 -7.22 8.49
C CYS A 149 13.55 -7.56 9.90
N ALA A 150 12.87 -8.44 10.64
CA ALA A 150 13.30 -8.86 11.97
C ALA A 150 14.66 -9.56 11.92
N LEU A 151 14.85 -10.43 10.93
CA LEU A 151 16.13 -11.11 10.67
C LEU A 151 17.24 -10.12 10.28
N ALA A 152 16.94 -9.12 9.45
CA ALA A 152 17.88 -8.05 9.10
C ALA A 152 18.35 -7.25 10.31
N LEU A 153 17.43 -6.98 11.25
CA LEU A 153 17.72 -6.25 12.49
C LEU A 153 18.43 -7.12 13.54
N GLY A 154 18.53 -8.43 13.33
CA GLY A 154 19.08 -9.37 14.32
C GLY A 154 18.24 -9.50 15.59
N VAL A 155 16.93 -9.26 15.49
CA VAL A 155 15.98 -9.44 16.60
C VAL A 155 15.21 -10.75 16.44
N GLU A 156 14.40 -11.10 17.43
CA GLU A 156 13.58 -12.31 17.40
C GLU A 156 12.69 -12.36 16.13
N PRO A 157 12.59 -13.51 15.43
CA PRO A 157 11.86 -13.62 14.15
C PRO A 157 10.40 -13.14 14.20
N ASP A 158 9.75 -13.28 15.36
CA ASP A 158 8.35 -12.90 15.55
C ASP A 158 8.17 -11.47 16.10
N PHE A 159 9.27 -10.74 16.35
CA PHE A 159 9.24 -9.45 17.04
C PHE A 159 8.33 -8.47 16.32
N LEU A 160 8.54 -8.26 15.01
CA LEU A 160 7.76 -7.30 14.24
C LEU A 160 6.32 -7.76 14.00
N THR A 161 6.10 -9.07 13.76
CA THR A 161 4.75 -9.61 13.57
C THR A 161 3.89 -9.49 14.82
N ARG A 162 4.46 -9.69 16.02
CA ARG A 162 3.76 -9.48 17.30
C ARG A 162 3.32 -8.02 17.47
N HIS A 163 4.17 -7.07 17.11
CA HIS A 163 3.82 -5.64 17.17
C HIS A 163 2.76 -5.26 16.14
N LEU A 164 2.86 -5.77 14.91
CA LEU A 164 1.83 -5.57 13.88
C LEU A 164 0.45 -6.07 14.34
N GLN A 165 0.39 -7.21 15.01
CA GLN A 165 -0.84 -7.75 15.58
C GLN A 165 -1.37 -6.92 16.75
N ALA A 166 -0.48 -6.43 17.61
CA ALA A 166 -0.86 -5.65 18.79
C ALA A 166 -1.35 -4.22 18.47
N MET A 167 -0.87 -3.63 17.37
CA MET A 167 -1.17 -2.23 17.04
C MET A 167 -2.61 -2.00 16.53
N ASP A 168 -3.32 -3.03 16.05
CA ASP A 168 -4.66 -2.91 15.42
C ASP A 168 -4.76 -1.77 14.38
N GLN A 169 -3.64 -1.45 13.73
CA GLN A 169 -3.52 -0.34 12.76
C GLN A 169 -3.50 -0.81 11.32
N VAL A 170 -3.53 -2.11 11.05
CA VAL A 170 -3.60 -2.63 9.67
C VAL A 170 -4.91 -2.15 9.06
N ARG A 171 -4.80 -1.40 7.95
CA ARG A 171 -5.93 -0.80 7.26
C ARG A 171 -5.73 -0.95 5.75
N LEU A 172 -6.76 -1.39 5.07
CA LEU A 172 -6.85 -1.29 3.61
C LEU A 172 -7.42 0.08 3.24
N SER A 173 -6.73 0.78 2.35
CA SER A 173 -7.19 2.04 1.78
C SER A 173 -7.34 1.86 0.28
N PHE A 174 -8.58 1.78 -0.19
CA PHE A 174 -8.89 1.80 -1.61
C PHE A 174 -8.97 3.26 -2.06
N LEU A 175 -8.24 3.62 -3.10
CA LEU A 175 -8.11 5.00 -3.56
C LEU A 175 -8.55 5.09 -5.02
N HIS A 176 -9.38 6.07 -5.33
CA HIS A 176 -9.74 6.42 -6.70
C HIS A 176 -9.40 7.87 -6.98
N TYR A 177 -8.61 8.07 -8.03
CA TYR A 177 -8.20 9.37 -8.53
C TYR A 177 -8.93 9.63 -9.86
N PRO A 178 -9.98 10.46 -9.87
CA PRO A 178 -10.71 10.77 -11.10
C PRO A 178 -9.80 11.42 -12.15
N PRO A 179 -10.14 11.31 -13.44
CA PRO A 179 -9.47 12.08 -14.49
C PRO A 179 -9.54 13.58 -14.17
N CYS A 180 -8.39 14.24 -14.14
CA CYS A 180 -8.27 15.68 -13.98
C CYS A 180 -7.63 16.29 -15.23
N ALA A 181 -8.07 17.48 -15.62
CA ALA A 181 -7.39 18.24 -16.67
C ALA A 181 -5.97 18.59 -16.18
N TYR A 182 -4.96 18.10 -16.88
CA TYR A 182 -3.57 18.49 -16.67
C TYR A 182 -3.28 19.72 -17.54
N ASP A 183 -2.94 20.84 -16.91
CA ASP A 183 -2.46 22.03 -17.61
C ASP A 183 -0.92 22.02 -17.59
N PRO A 184 -0.25 21.70 -18.72
CA PRO A 184 1.21 21.72 -18.81
C PRO A 184 1.81 23.13 -18.67
N GLY A 185 1.00 24.19 -18.71
CA GLY A 185 1.42 25.58 -18.50
C GLY A 185 1.36 26.04 -17.03
N ALA A 186 0.86 25.22 -16.11
CA ALA A 186 0.84 25.54 -14.69
C ALA A 186 2.27 25.55 -14.11
N ALA A 187 2.60 26.57 -13.31
CA ALA A 187 3.87 26.62 -12.58
C ALA A 187 4.05 25.35 -11.72
N GLU A 188 5.30 24.91 -11.48
CA GLU A 188 5.58 23.78 -10.57
C GLU A 188 4.86 23.97 -9.22
N GLY A 189 3.98 23.03 -8.87
CA GLY A 189 3.14 23.11 -7.66
C GLY A 189 1.83 23.90 -7.79
N GLY A 190 1.49 24.39 -9.00
CA GLY A 190 0.25 25.10 -9.32
C GLY A 190 -0.83 24.26 -10.01
N GLY A 191 -0.51 23.02 -10.40
CA GLY A 191 -1.47 22.05 -10.94
C GLY A 191 -2.24 21.30 -9.83
N PRO A 192 -3.35 20.62 -10.15
CA PRO A 192 -4.07 19.79 -9.19
C PRO A 192 -3.16 18.67 -8.65
N ILE A 193 -2.94 18.65 -7.34
CA ILE A 193 -2.15 17.62 -6.66
C ILE A 193 -3.07 16.43 -6.34
N ARG A 194 -2.67 15.22 -6.76
CA ARG A 194 -3.42 13.99 -6.48
C ARG A 194 -3.29 13.57 -5.01
N ILE A 195 -2.09 13.65 -4.44
CA ILE A 195 -1.82 13.47 -3.01
C ILE A 195 -0.65 14.36 -2.59
N GLY A 196 -0.75 15.04 -1.44
CA GLY A 196 0.35 15.84 -0.92
C GLY A 196 1.53 14.98 -0.44
N GLU A 197 2.74 15.55 -0.42
CA GLU A 197 3.90 14.91 0.23
C GLU A 197 3.55 14.57 1.68
N HIS A 198 3.71 13.30 2.05
CA HIS A 198 3.54 12.81 3.42
C HIS A 198 4.46 11.59 3.64
N THR A 199 4.67 11.26 4.91
CA THR A 199 5.21 9.97 5.32
C THR A 199 4.06 9.10 5.77
N ASP A 200 4.06 7.83 5.36
CA ASP A 200 3.07 6.87 5.84
C ASP A 200 3.16 6.71 7.36
N PHE A 201 2.00 6.65 8.01
CA PHE A 201 1.92 6.28 9.41
C PHE A 201 1.91 4.76 9.53
N GLY A 202 2.72 4.22 10.44
CA GLY A 202 2.77 2.78 10.72
C GLY A 202 4.18 2.22 10.51
N LEU A 203 4.27 0.89 10.40
CA LEU A 203 5.54 0.20 10.23
C LEU A 203 5.88 -0.04 8.76
N PHE A 204 4.90 -0.50 7.97
CA PHE A 204 5.07 -0.90 6.57
C PHE A 204 3.81 -0.59 5.75
N THR A 205 4.00 -0.25 4.48
CA THR A 205 2.93 -0.08 3.49
C THR A 205 3.18 -1.00 2.30
N LEU A 206 2.18 -1.80 1.94
CA LEU A 206 2.15 -2.48 0.63
C LEU A 206 1.24 -1.66 -0.29
N LEU A 207 1.83 -1.02 -1.28
CA LEU A 207 1.14 -0.21 -2.27
C LEU A 207 0.97 -1.01 -3.57
N PHE A 208 -0.27 -1.14 -4.01
CA PHE A 208 -0.62 -1.73 -5.31
C PHE A 208 -1.10 -0.62 -6.24
N LEU A 209 -0.70 -0.68 -7.50
CA LEU A 209 -1.04 0.32 -8.52
C LEU A 209 -1.74 -0.35 -9.71
N ASP A 210 -2.76 0.30 -10.25
CA ASP A 210 -3.46 -0.12 -11.47
C ASP A 210 -2.80 0.57 -12.68
N GLY A 211 -1.88 -0.14 -13.35
CA GLY A 211 -1.11 0.39 -14.48
C GLY A 211 0.31 0.84 -14.11
N THR A 212 0.86 1.80 -14.88
CA THR A 212 2.19 2.35 -14.65
C THR A 212 2.19 3.28 -13.42
N ALA A 213 3.30 3.36 -12.70
CA ALA A 213 3.46 4.21 -11.52
C ALA A 213 3.57 5.72 -11.86
N GLU A 214 2.96 6.16 -12.96
CA GLU A 214 2.90 7.54 -13.42
C GLU A 214 2.13 8.38 -12.38
N GLY A 215 2.87 9.00 -11.46
CA GLY A 215 2.32 9.84 -10.39
C GLY A 215 2.80 9.51 -8.98
N LEU A 216 3.59 8.44 -8.78
CA LEU A 216 4.27 8.19 -7.50
C LEU A 216 5.69 8.77 -7.51
N GLU A 217 5.95 9.74 -6.64
CA GLU A 217 7.27 10.34 -6.45
C GLU A 217 7.77 10.10 -5.03
N VAL A 218 9.00 9.59 -4.91
CA VAL A 218 9.66 9.35 -3.61
C VAL A 218 10.68 10.46 -3.36
N LYS A 219 10.52 11.18 -2.25
CA LYS A 219 11.47 12.22 -1.84
C LYS A 219 12.71 11.59 -1.21
N LYS A 220 13.88 12.03 -1.69
CA LYS A 220 15.18 11.58 -1.21
C LYS A 220 15.44 12.04 0.23
N VAL A 221 16.05 11.18 1.04
CA VAL A 221 16.79 11.64 2.24
C VAL A 221 17.98 12.46 1.73
N ALA A 222 18.25 13.62 2.33
CA ALA A 222 19.38 14.45 1.94
C ALA A 222 20.69 13.63 2.04
N GLY A 223 21.20 13.16 0.89
CA GLY A 223 22.40 12.32 0.79
C GLY A 223 22.32 11.06 -0.09
N GLY A 224 21.17 10.68 -0.68
CA GLY A 224 21.07 9.48 -1.54
C GLY A 224 20.27 9.70 -2.83
N GLU A 225 20.84 9.32 -3.98
CA GLU A 225 20.18 9.36 -5.30
C GLU A 225 19.25 8.13 -5.49
N VAL A 226 18.15 8.11 -6.26
CA VAL A 226 17.84 8.69 -7.59
C VAL A 226 16.30 8.87 -7.77
N GLY A 227 15.85 9.76 -8.67
CA GLY A 227 14.44 9.91 -9.10
C GLY A 227 14.04 8.97 -10.26
N GLY A 228 12.77 8.98 -10.66
CA GLY A 228 12.18 8.20 -11.78
C GLY A 228 11.30 9.07 -12.70
N ALA A 229 11.50 8.96 -14.02
CA ALA A 229 10.61 9.47 -15.06
C ALA A 229 10.64 8.44 -16.19
N ALA A 230 9.49 7.87 -16.53
CA ALA A 230 9.32 7.02 -17.71
C ALA A 230 8.61 7.85 -18.78
N GLY A 231 9.27 8.01 -19.92
CA GLY A 231 8.69 8.57 -21.13
C GLY A 231 9.33 7.91 -22.35
N GLY A 232 8.49 7.37 -23.23
CA GLY A 232 8.79 7.13 -24.64
C GLY A 232 9.01 5.68 -25.06
N GLY A 233 7.95 5.07 -25.60
CA GLY A 233 7.94 3.80 -26.34
C GLY A 233 6.53 3.41 -26.73
#